data_AF-A0A535KFV2-F1
#
_entry.id   AF-A0A535KFV2-F1
#
_cell.length_a   1.000
_cell.length_b   1.000
_cell.length_c   1.000
_cell.angle_alpha   90.00
_cell.angle_beta   90.00
_cell.angle_gamma   90.00
#
_symmetry.space_group_name_H-M   'P 1'
#
loop_
_entity.id
_entity.type
_entity.pdbx_description
1 polymer ?
#
loop_
_entity_poly.entity_id
_entity_poly.type
_entity_poly.pdbx_seq_one_letter_code
_entity_poly.pdbx_strand_id
1 'polypeptide(L)' 'MNWKVLALLAVGGVLLLYGTVAVFEAFDRVSHSNSDTIRPFVITMAPVWIVAVAAARIVLKRG' A
#
# COMPACT_ATOMS: atom_id res chain seq x y z
N MET A 1 20.86 -11.11 -4.35
CA MET A 1 19.69 -10.35 -4.84
C MET A 1 19.22 -10.88 -6.18
N ASN A 2 18.33 -11.85 -6.12
CA ASN A 2 17.69 -12.44 -7.29
C ASN A 2 16.82 -11.40 -8.03
N TRP A 3 17.13 -11.11 -9.31
CA TRP A 3 16.38 -10.15 -10.13
C TRP A 3 14.88 -10.48 -10.23
N LYS A 4 14.52 -11.77 -10.16
CA LYS A 4 13.11 -12.20 -10.13
C LYS A 4 12.39 -11.72 -8.88
N VAL A 5 13.08 -11.71 -7.73
CA VAL A 5 12.53 -11.21 -6.45
C VAL A 5 12.31 -9.71 -6.53
N LEU A 6 13.25 -8.96 -7.11
CA LEU A 6 13.08 -7.52 -7.33
C LEU A 6 11.89 -7.22 -8.25
N ALA A 7 11.75 -7.95 -9.36
CA ALA A 7 10.62 -7.79 -10.26
C ALA A 7 9.28 -8.06 -9.55
N LEU A 8 9.19 -9.11 -8.74
CA LEU A 8 7.99 -9.41 -7.96
C LEU A 8 7.67 -8.32 -6.92
N LEU A 9 8.68 -7.81 -6.21
CA LEU A 9 8.51 -6.71 -5.27
C LEU A 9 8.06 -5.41 -5.97
N ALA A 10 8.59 -5.13 -7.17
CA ALA A 10 8.19 -3.98 -7.96
C ALA A 10 6.73 -4.10 -8.41
N VAL A 11 6.32 -5.25 -8.96
CA VAL A 11 4.92 -5.50 -9.36
C VAL A 11 3.99 -5.38 -8.15
N GLY A 12 4.34 -6.02 -7.02
CA GLY A 12 3.56 -5.91 -5.79
C GLY A 12 3.45 -4.47 -5.27
N GLY A 13 4.54 -3.70 -5.36
CA GLY A 13 4.55 -2.28 -5.00
C GLY A 13 3.65 -1.43 -5.90
N VAL A 14 3.64 -1.67 -7.21
CA VAL A 14 2.75 -0.99 -8.15
C VAL A 14 1.28 -1.31 -7.84
N LEU A 15 0.96 -2.58 -7.58
CA LEU A 15 -0.39 -2.99 -7.20
C LEU A 15 -0.82 -2.36 -5.86
N LEU A 16 0.09 -2.28 -4.88
CA LEU A 16 -0.18 -1.63 -3.60
C LEU A 16 -0.45 -0.13 -3.78
N LEU A 17 0.31 0.56 -4.62
CA LEU A 17 0.09 1.98 -4.95
C LEU A 17 -1.26 2.18 -5.64
N TYR A 18 -1.56 1.37 -6.65
CA TYR A 18 -2.85 1.42 -7.35
C TYR A 18 -4.02 1.19 -6.39
N GLY A 19 -3.94 0.16 -5.55
CA GLY A 19 -4.95 -0.11 -4.53
C GLY A 19 -5.09 1.02 -3.51
N THR A 20 -3.97 1.64 -3.12
CA THR A 20 -3.97 2.80 -2.20
C THR A 20 -4.78 3.95 -2.80
N VAL A 21 -4.54 4.29 -4.08
CA VAL A 21 -5.31 5.35 -4.76
C VAL A 21 -6.78 4.97 -4.92
N ALA A 22 -7.08 3.73 -5.31
CA ALA A 22 -8.45 3.26 -5.46
C ALA A 22 -9.24 3.32 -4.14
N VAL A 23 -8.62 2.98 -3.01
CA VAL A 23 -9.24 3.09 -1.68
C VAL A 23 -9.45 4.56 -1.29
N PHE A 24 -8.48 5.44 -1.57
CA PHE A 24 -8.65 6.87 -1.35
C PHE A 24 -9.86 7.41 -2.11
N GLU A 25 -9.96 7.12 -3.42
CA GLU A 25 -11.10 7.53 -4.24
C GLU A 25 -12.42 6.96 -3.72
N ALA A 26 -12.43 5.72 -3.24
CA ALA A 26 -13.64 5.10 -2.70
C ALA A 26 -14.16 5.85 -1.46
N PHE A 27 -13.28 6.32 -0.58
CA PHE A 27 -13.68 7.14 0.57
C PHE A 27 -14.05 8.56 0.14
N ASP A 28 -13.33 9.13 -0.82
CA ASP A 28 -13.54 10.51 -1.27
C ASP A 28 -14.89 10.70 -1.99
N ARG A 29 -15.33 9.71 -2.77
CA ARG A 29 -16.59 9.76 -3.54
C ARG A 29 -17.85 9.98 -2.70
N VAL A 30 -17.81 9.65 -1.40
CA VAL A 30 -18.96 9.78 -0.48
C VAL A 30 -18.68 10.75 0.68
N SER A 31 -17.58 11.49 0.58
CA SER A 31 -17.08 12.38 1.63
C SER A 31 -17.83 13.71 1.67
N HIS A 32 -18.03 14.25 2.88
CA HIS A 32 -18.58 15.60 3.09
C HIS A 32 -17.52 16.57 3.63
N SER A 33 -16.32 16.08 3.97
CA SER A 33 -15.21 16.86 4.49
C SER A 33 -13.89 16.11 4.33
N ASN A 34 -12.75 16.83 4.27
CA ASN A 34 -11.44 16.17 4.16
C ASN A 34 -11.17 15.16 5.29
N SER A 35 -11.72 15.41 6.48
CA SER A 35 -11.61 14.49 7.61
C SER A 35 -12.29 13.15 7.34
N ASP A 36 -13.42 13.15 6.64
CA ASP A 36 -14.19 11.95 6.29
C ASP A 36 -13.46 11.08 5.26
N THR A 37 -12.60 11.68 4.42
CA THR A 37 -11.71 10.92 3.52
C THR A 37 -10.44 10.46 4.26
N ILE A 38 -9.69 11.39 4.86
CA ILE A 38 -8.32 11.15 5.33
C ILE A 38 -8.31 10.21 6.54
N ARG A 39 -9.22 10.38 7.50
CA ARG A 39 -9.21 9.58 8.73
C ARG A 39 -9.39 8.08 8.46
N PRO A 40 -10.45 7.61 7.77
CA PRO A 40 -10.58 6.18 7.46
C PRO A 40 -9.51 5.69 6.48
N PHE A 41 -9.06 6.54 5.55
CA PHE A 41 -7.97 6.19 4.64
C PHE A 41 -6.68 5.86 5.40
N VAL A 42 -6.23 6.73 6.31
CA VAL A 42 -4.99 6.49 7.07
C VAL A 42 -5.16 5.27 8.00
N ILE A 43 -6.31 5.13 8.67
CA ILE A 43 -6.57 3.99 9.56
C ILE A 43 -6.50 2.66 8.80
N THR A 44 -6.97 2.61 7.56
CA THR A 44 -6.98 1.40 6.74
C THR A 44 -5.65 1.14 6.05
N MET A 45 -5.01 2.16 5.47
CA MET A 45 -3.81 1.98 4.63
C MET A 45 -2.51 1.96 5.42
N ALA A 46 -2.37 2.69 6.53
CA ALA A 46 -1.12 2.71 7.29
C ALA A 46 -0.71 1.30 7.79
N PRO A 47 -1.61 0.48 8.35
CA PRO A 47 -1.27 -0.90 8.73
C PRO A 47 -0.82 -1.75 7.54
N VAL A 48 -1.48 -1.62 6.38
CA VAL A 48 -1.14 -2.36 5.16
C VAL A 48 0.28 -2.03 4.70
N TRP A 49 0.64 -0.75 4.68
CA TRP A 49 1.99 -0.31 4.32
C TRP A 49 3.05 -0.79 5.30
N ILE A 50 2.77 -0.78 6.62
CA ILE A 50 3.68 -1.32 7.64
C ILE A 50 3.99 -2.78 7.35
N VAL A 51 2.95 -3.59 7.11
CA VAL A 51 3.12 -5.03 6.82
C VAL A 51 3.86 -5.24 5.51
N ALA A 52 3.51 -4.51 4.45
CA ALA A 52 4.14 -4.62 3.14
C ALA A 52 5.65 -4.32 3.21
N VAL A 53 6.03 -3.23 3.89
CA VAL A 53 7.45 -2.85 4.04
C VAL A 53 8.21 -3.87 4.90
N ALA A 54 7.60 -4.36 5.99
CA ALA A 54 8.21 -5.39 6.83
C ALA A 54 8.45 -6.68 6.05
N ALA A 55 7.47 -7.14 5.29
CA ALA A 55 7.57 -8.32 4.44
C ALA A 55 8.64 -8.14 3.35
N ALA A 56 8.67 -7.00 2.66
CA ALA A 56 9.67 -6.69 1.65
C ALA A 56 11.10 -6.73 2.24
N ARG A 57 11.31 -6.15 3.43
CA ARG A 57 12.60 -6.20 4.13
C ARG A 57 13.04 -7.64 4.45
N ILE A 58 12.12 -8.51 4.86
CA ILE A 58 12.42 -9.92 5.16
C ILE A 58 12.80 -10.66 3.88
N VAL A 59 12.04 -10.47 2.80
CA VAL A 59 12.28 -11.10 1.50
C VAL A 59 13.63 -10.67 0.92
N LEU A 60 13.95 -9.37 0.99
CA LEU A 60 15.23 -8.82 0.52
C LEU A 60 16.44 -9.33 1.33
N LYS A 61 16.27 -9.61 2.62
CA LYS A 61 17.34 -10.21 3.45
C LYS A 61 17.57 -11.70 3.16
N ARG A 62 16.59 -12.38 2.56
CA ARG A 62 16.61 -13.85 2.34
C ARG A 62 16.93 -14.26 0.89
N GLY A 63 17.05 -13.32 -0.06
CA GLY A 63 17.30 -13.60 -1.50
C GLY A 63 18.42 -12.78 -2.14
#